data_AF-A0A510HI23-F1
#
_entry.id   AF-A0A510HI23-F1
#
_cell.length_a   1.000
_cell.length_b   1.000
_cell.length_c   1.000
_cell.angle_alpha   90.00
_cell.angle_beta   90.00
_cell.angle_gamma   90.00
#
_symmetry.space_group_name_H-M   'P 1'
#
loop_
_entity.id
_entity.type
_entity.pdbx_description
1 polymer ?
#
loop_
_entity_poly.entity_id
_entity_poly.type
_entity_poly.pdbx_seq_one_letter_code
_entity_poly.pdbx_strand_id
1 'polypeptide(L)'
;MSRRTARKQAFFILYQSDVTGSPGAELLSRWRAYRGELEEYAERVVRGVERERERLDAALDEVSEGWPVWRMSAVDRTILRLALYEMLHVEDVPPEVAINEAVELAKGFSGEEAPAFVGGVLRGAEDRIFGKVGDGEPG
;
A
#
# COMPACT_ATOMS: atom_id res chain seq x y z
N MET A 1 -6.72 7.47 18.89
CA MET A 1 -5.73 6.49 18.39
C MET A 1 -5.20 6.94 17.03
N SER A 2 -4.00 6.52 16.62
CA SER A 2 -3.28 7.12 15.48
C SER A 2 -3.39 6.28 14.21
N ARG A 3 -3.68 6.94 13.07
CA ARG A 3 -3.70 6.35 11.73
C ARG A 3 -2.39 5.58 11.40
N ARG A 4 -1.27 6.03 11.98
CA ARG A 4 0.03 5.35 11.88
C ARG A 4 0.05 3.97 12.52
N THR A 5 -0.63 3.78 13.66
CA THR A 5 -0.77 2.46 14.31
C THR A 5 -1.58 1.54 13.40
N ALA A 6 -2.71 2.02 12.89
CA ALA A 6 -3.57 1.25 12.00
C ALA A 6 -2.85 0.82 10.71
N ARG A 7 -2.05 1.71 10.09
CA ARG A 7 -1.20 1.35 8.93
C ARG A 7 -0.22 0.23 9.24
N LYS A 8 0.46 0.29 10.40
CA LYS A 8 1.38 -0.78 10.81
C LYS A 8 0.65 -2.12 11.00
N GLN A 9 -0.54 -2.11 11.60
CA GLN A 9 -1.36 -3.31 11.74
C GLN A 9 -1.75 -3.88 10.37
N ALA A 10 -2.27 -3.03 9.47
CA ALA A 10 -2.63 -3.43 8.11
C ALA A 10 -1.42 -3.99 7.34
N PHE A 11 -0.27 -3.32 7.41
CA PHE A 11 0.99 -3.77 6.82
C PHE A 11 1.37 -5.17 7.28
N PHE A 12 1.39 -5.44 8.60
CA PHE A 12 1.77 -6.77 9.09
C PHE A 12 0.81 -7.88 8.64
N ILE A 13 -0.50 -7.59 8.61
CA ILE A 13 -1.52 -8.55 8.18
C ILE A 13 -1.40 -8.83 6.68
N LEU A 14 -1.24 -7.79 5.86
CA LEU A 14 -1.09 -7.92 4.41
C LEU A 14 0.22 -8.62 4.04
N TYR A 15 1.32 -8.28 4.72
CA TYR A 15 2.61 -8.95 4.53
C TYR A 15 2.51 -10.43 4.86
N GLN A 16 1.87 -10.77 5.99
CA GLN A 16 1.65 -12.16 6.35
C GLN A 16 0.77 -12.87 5.31
N SER A 17 -0.30 -12.24 4.83
CA SER A 17 -1.16 -12.78 3.78
C SER A 17 -0.37 -13.09 2.50
N ASP A 18 0.49 -12.17 2.07
CA ASP A 18 1.31 -12.31 0.87
C ASP A 18 2.34 -13.44 0.99
N VAL A 19 2.96 -13.61 2.16
CA VAL A 19 3.99 -14.65 2.40
C VAL A 19 3.40 -16.04 2.66
N THR A 20 2.26 -16.13 3.35
CA THR A 20 1.67 -17.43 3.74
C THR A 20 0.56 -17.88 2.80
N GLY A 21 0.07 -17.00 1.92
CA GLY A 21 -1.13 -17.25 1.11
C GLY A 21 -2.42 -17.32 1.93
N SER A 22 -2.38 -16.99 3.22
CA SER A 22 -3.56 -17.04 4.09
C SER A 22 -4.47 -15.84 3.80
N PRO A 23 -5.81 -16.04 3.71
CA PRO A 23 -6.74 -14.93 3.53
C PRO A 23 -6.66 -13.92 4.69
N GLY A 24 -6.69 -12.63 4.38
CA GLY A 24 -6.67 -11.54 5.34
C GLY A 24 -7.84 -11.60 6.31
N ALA A 25 -9.02 -12.07 5.89
CA ALA A 25 -10.15 -12.32 6.81
C ALA A 25 -9.80 -13.30 7.95
N GLU A 26 -9.03 -14.34 7.64
CA GLU A 26 -8.53 -15.30 8.64
C GLU A 26 -7.48 -14.62 9.54
N LEU A 27 -6.54 -13.89 8.96
CA LEU A 27 -5.48 -13.20 9.69
C LEU A 27 -5.98 -12.09 10.61
N LEU A 28 -7.02 -11.35 10.20
CA LEU A 28 -7.74 -10.37 11.01
C LEU A 28 -8.36 -11.03 12.24
N SER A 29 -8.98 -12.21 12.05
CA SER A 29 -9.58 -12.98 13.13
C SER A 29 -8.51 -13.49 14.11
N ARG A 30 -7.37 -13.97 13.59
CA ARG A 30 -6.20 -14.35 14.40
C ARG A 30 -5.60 -13.17 15.16
N TRP A 31 -5.50 -12.00 14.55
CA TRP A 31 -5.00 -10.80 15.23
C TRP A 31 -5.85 -10.50 16.47
N ARG A 32 -7.18 -10.48 16.32
CA ARG A 32 -8.10 -10.25 17.44
C ARG A 32 -7.95 -11.29 18.55
N ALA A 33 -7.80 -12.56 18.18
CA ALA A 33 -7.68 -13.66 19.13
C ALA A 33 -6.36 -13.63 19.92
N TYR A 34 -5.24 -13.27 19.28
CA TYR A 34 -3.90 -13.44 19.87
C TYR A 34 -3.19 -12.12 20.23
N ARG A 35 -3.54 -11.01 19.58
CA ARG A 35 -2.90 -9.69 19.78
C ARG A 35 -3.83 -8.65 20.38
N GLY A 36 -5.14 -8.87 20.39
CA GLY A 36 -6.12 -7.97 20.99
C GLY A 36 -6.59 -6.89 20.02
N GLU A 37 -6.51 -5.63 20.44
CA GLU A 37 -7.08 -4.49 19.72
C GLU A 37 -6.58 -4.40 18.26
N LEU A 38 -7.54 -4.24 17.36
CA LEU A 38 -7.35 -4.04 15.94
C LEU A 38 -8.13 -2.80 15.53
N GLU A 39 -7.44 -1.84 14.95
CA GLU A 39 -8.05 -0.61 14.46
C GLU A 39 -9.02 -0.92 13.33
N GLU A 40 -10.24 -0.37 13.37
CA GLU A 40 -11.23 -0.53 12.30
C GLU A 40 -10.68 -0.07 10.94
N TYR A 41 -9.83 0.97 10.97
CA TYR A 41 -9.12 1.43 9.78
C TYR A 41 -8.21 0.36 9.19
N ALA A 42 -7.48 -0.38 10.04
CA ALA A 42 -6.58 -1.43 9.58
C ALA A 42 -7.37 -2.55 8.89
N GLU A 43 -8.49 -2.98 9.49
CA GLU A 43 -9.37 -3.97 8.87
C GLU A 43 -9.91 -3.51 7.52
N ARG A 44 -10.39 -2.26 7.44
CA ARG A 44 -10.90 -1.69 6.19
C ARG A 44 -9.84 -1.70 5.09
N VAL A 45 -8.61 -1.30 5.41
CA VAL A 45 -7.49 -1.29 4.45
C VAL A 45 -7.12 -2.72 4.03
N VAL A 46 -7.00 -3.67 4.97
CA VAL A 46 -6.67 -5.07 4.65
C VAL A 46 -7.67 -5.64 3.65
N ARG A 47 -8.97 -5.55 3.95
CA ARG A 47 -10.03 -6.08 3.08
C ARG A 47 -10.07 -5.40 1.73
N GLY A 48 -9.77 -4.10 1.71
CA GLY A 48 -9.72 -3.31 0.48
C GLY A 48 -8.57 -3.72 -0.42
N VAL A 49 -7.35 -3.80 0.13
CA VAL A 49 -6.16 -4.23 -0.61
C VAL A 49 -6.32 -5.65 -1.14
N GLU A 50 -6.88 -6.57 -0.36
CA GLU A 50 -7.13 -7.94 -0.85
C GLU A 50 -8.08 -7.98 -2.04
N ARG A 51 -9.16 -7.18 -1.99
CA ARG A 51 -10.15 -7.14 -3.07
C ARG A 51 -9.60 -6.50 -4.35
N GLU A 52 -8.79 -5.45 -4.22
CA GLU A 52 -8.25 -4.72 -5.37
C GLU A 52 -6.85 -5.22 -5.79
N ARG A 53 -6.33 -6.30 -5.19
CA ARG A 53 -4.94 -6.74 -5.34
C ARG A 53 -4.45 -6.75 -6.79
N GLU A 54 -5.21 -7.37 -7.68
CA GLU A 54 -4.83 -7.49 -9.10
C GLU A 54 -4.77 -6.14 -9.81
N ARG A 55 -5.67 -5.21 -9.47
CA ARG A 55 -5.67 -3.86 -10.02
C ARG A 55 -4.53 -3.01 -9.47
N LEU A 56 -4.25 -3.14 -8.17
CA LEU A 56 -3.12 -2.48 -7.53
C LEU A 56 -1.80 -2.96 -8.14
N ASP A 57 -1.64 -4.26 -8.33
CA ASP A 57 -0.46 -4.84 -8.96
C ASP A 57 -0.28 -4.35 -10.39
N ALA A 58 -1.35 -4.36 -11.19
CA ALA A 58 -1.31 -3.84 -12.56
C ALA A 58 -0.92 -2.36 -12.62
N ALA A 59 -1.50 -1.52 -11.75
CA ALA A 59 -1.17 -0.10 -11.71
C ALA A 59 0.28 0.16 -11.26
N LEU A 60 0.81 -0.65 -10.35
CA LEU A 60 2.22 -0.58 -9.95
C LEU A 60 3.16 -1.04 -11.07
N ASP A 61 2.83 -2.13 -11.77
CA ASP A 61 3.61 -2.67 -12.89
C ASP A 61 3.73 -1.64 -14.04
N GLU A 62 2.74 -0.77 -14.23
CA GLU A 62 2.76 0.29 -15.24
C GLU A 62 3.80 1.40 -14.98
N VAL A 63 4.27 1.53 -13.73
CA VAL A 63 5.20 2.60 -13.32
C VAL A 63 6.54 2.06 -12.81
N SER A 64 6.63 0.76 -12.54
CA SER A 64 7.87 0.08 -12.12
C SER A 64 8.61 -0.52 -13.33
N GLU A 65 9.09 0.33 -14.24
CA GLU A 65 9.78 -0.10 -15.47
C GLU A 65 10.98 -1.01 -15.17
N GLY A 66 11.00 -2.20 -15.78
CA GLY A 66 12.08 -3.17 -15.62
C GLY A 66 12.09 -3.95 -14.29
N TRP A 67 11.23 -3.57 -13.33
CA TRP A 67 11.16 -4.20 -12.01
C TRP A 67 9.71 -4.52 -11.59
N PRO A 68 9.10 -5.56 -12.19
CA PRO A 68 7.69 -5.88 -11.96
C PRO A 68 7.42 -6.25 -10.51
N VAL A 69 6.19 -6.04 -10.06
CA VAL A 69 5.71 -6.20 -8.68
C VAL A 69 6.04 -7.57 -8.09
N TRP A 70 5.94 -8.64 -8.89
CA TRP A 70 6.24 -10.00 -8.45
C TRP A 70 7.74 -10.24 -8.14
N ARG A 71 8.65 -9.40 -8.65
CA ARG A 71 10.09 -9.44 -8.32
C ARG A 71 10.46 -8.61 -7.10
N MET A 72 9.57 -7.75 -6.62
CA MET A 72 9.80 -6.95 -5.42
C MET A 72 9.84 -7.84 -4.17
N SER A 73 10.52 -7.37 -3.12
CA SER A 73 10.42 -8.02 -1.82
C SER A 73 8.96 -7.99 -1.34
N ALA A 74 8.54 -8.99 -0.57
CA ALA A 74 7.18 -9.02 -0.02
C ALA A 74 6.90 -7.81 0.87
N VAL A 75 7.92 -7.24 1.51
CA VAL A 75 7.82 -6.01 2.29
C VAL A 75 7.49 -4.82 1.39
N ASP A 76 8.32 -4.56 0.37
CA ASP A 76 8.16 -3.39 -0.51
C ASP A 76 6.84 -3.46 -1.27
N ARG A 77 6.52 -4.63 -1.83
CA ARG A 77 5.24 -4.87 -2.52
C ARG A 77 4.04 -4.62 -1.61
N THR A 78 4.10 -5.05 -0.36
CA THR A 78 3.01 -4.83 0.60
C THR A 78 2.85 -3.35 0.91
N ILE A 79 3.95 -2.63 1.12
CA ILE A 79 3.94 -1.18 1.38
C ILE A 79 3.33 -0.43 0.20
N LEU A 80 3.76 -0.77 -1.02
CA LEU A 80 3.25 -0.16 -2.26
C LEU A 80 1.75 -0.39 -2.44
N ARG A 81 1.28 -1.63 -2.29
CA ARG A 81 -0.15 -1.97 -2.39
C ARG A 81 -0.98 -1.22 -1.36
N LEU A 82 -0.52 -1.17 -0.11
CA LEU A 82 -1.22 -0.47 0.97
C LEU A 82 -1.35 1.02 0.67
N ALA A 83 -0.26 1.68 0.31
CA ALA A 83 -0.25 3.12 0.07
C ALA A 83 -1.06 3.49 -1.19
N LEU A 84 -0.92 2.71 -2.27
CA LEU A 84 -1.71 2.92 -3.48
C LEU A 84 -3.22 2.72 -3.24
N TYR A 85 -3.60 1.73 -2.43
CA TYR A 85 -5.00 1.57 -2.02
C TYR A 85 -5.51 2.80 -1.24
N GLU A 86 -4.70 3.32 -0.31
CA GLU A 86 -5.07 4.55 0.41
C GLU A 86 -5.27 5.72 -0.55
N MET A 87 -4.34 5.94 -1.48
CA MET A 87 -4.43 7.01 -2.49
C MET A 87 -5.71 6.93 -3.33
N LEU A 88 -6.13 5.72 -3.70
CA LEU A 88 -7.25 5.50 -4.62
C LEU A 88 -8.62 5.46 -3.94
N HIS A 89 -8.68 5.02 -2.68
CA HIS A 89 -9.94 4.62 -2.05
C HIS A 89 -10.20 5.23 -0.68
N VAL A 90 -9.27 5.99 -0.13
CA VAL A 90 -9.42 6.60 1.19
C VAL A 90 -9.45 8.12 1.07
N GLU A 91 -10.65 8.68 0.95
CA GLU A 91 -10.91 10.12 0.71
C GLU A 91 -10.24 11.05 1.73
N ASP A 92 -10.08 10.61 2.98
CA ASP A 92 -9.47 11.39 4.05
C ASP A 92 -7.94 11.26 4.13
N VAL A 93 -7.30 10.57 3.17
CA VAL A 93 -5.85 10.42 3.09
C VAL A 93 -5.34 11.02 1.78
N PRO A 94 -4.75 12.23 1.83
CA PRO A 94 -4.10 12.83 0.66
C PRO A 94 -2.97 11.92 0.13
N PRO A 95 -2.74 11.86 -1.19
CA PRO A 95 -1.68 11.04 -1.78
C PRO A 95 -0.30 11.27 -1.18
N GLU A 96 0.10 12.53 -0.98
CA GLU A 96 1.38 12.88 -0.34
C GLU A 96 1.52 12.27 1.06
N VAL A 97 0.44 12.20 1.84
CA VAL A 97 0.44 11.59 3.17
C VAL A 97 0.62 10.07 3.07
N ALA A 98 -0.08 9.41 2.13
CA ALA A 98 0.10 7.98 1.90
C ALA A 98 1.54 7.65 1.48
N ILE A 99 2.13 8.45 0.58
CA ILE A 99 3.52 8.31 0.12
C ILE A 99 4.50 8.48 1.29
N ASN A 100 4.34 9.53 2.09
CA ASN A 100 5.22 9.78 3.22
C ASN A 100 5.17 8.64 4.26
N GLU A 101 3.98 8.12 4.56
CA GLU A 101 3.81 6.99 5.48
C GLU A 101 4.38 5.68 4.91
N ALA A 102 4.29 5.48 3.59
CA ALA A 102 4.90 4.34 2.90
C ALA A 102 6.44 4.38 3.00
N VAL A 103 7.03 5.56 2.79
CA VAL A 103 8.47 5.79 2.95
C VAL A 103 8.92 5.51 4.39
N GLU A 104 8.13 5.91 5.39
CA GLU A 104 8.42 5.62 6.79
C GLU A 104 8.30 4.12 7.14
N LEU A 105 7.36 3.39 6.53
CA LEU A 105 7.31 1.93 6.64
C LEU A 105 8.55 1.29 6.00
N ALA A 106 8.96 1.75 4.81
CA ALA A 106 10.13 1.21 4.12
C ALA A 106 11.42 1.40 4.93
N LYS A 107 11.61 2.57 5.56
CA LYS A 107 12.74 2.83 6.47
C LYS A 107 12.76 1.89 7.67
N GLY A 108 11.59 1.51 8.17
CA GLY A 108 11.46 0.69 9.38
C GLY A 108 11.57 -0.82 9.13
N PHE A 109 11.23 -1.29 7.93
CA PHE A 109 11.03 -2.72 7.67
C PHE A 109 11.75 -3.26 6.42
N SER A 110 12.38 -2.41 5.62
CA SER A 110 13.08 -2.80 4.38
C SER A 110 14.54 -2.33 4.36
N GLY A 111 15.23 -2.48 3.22
CA GLY A 111 16.64 -2.11 3.03
C GLY A 111 16.87 -0.60 2.84
N GLU A 112 18.14 -0.18 2.85
CA GLU A 112 18.54 1.24 2.78
C GLU A 112 18.04 1.98 1.52
N GLU A 113 17.92 1.27 0.39
CA GLU A 113 17.46 1.83 -0.88
C GLU A 113 15.93 1.88 -1.01
N ALA A 114 15.21 1.12 -0.18
CA ALA A 114 13.76 0.95 -0.29
C ALA A 114 12.96 2.25 -0.10
N PRO A 115 13.31 3.18 0.82
CA PRO A 115 12.57 4.44 0.97
C PRO A 115 12.54 5.28 -0.31
N ALA A 116 13.67 5.34 -1.03
CA ALA A 116 13.77 6.07 -2.29
C ALA A 116 12.98 5.37 -3.40
N PHE A 117 13.13 4.04 -3.49
CA PHE A 117 12.40 3.21 -4.45
C PHE A 117 10.87 3.33 -4.27
N VAL A 118 10.37 3.09 -3.06
CA VAL A 118 8.93 3.14 -2.72
C VAL A 118 8.35 4.52 -3.04
N GLY A 119 9.03 5.59 -2.61
CA GLY A 119 8.58 6.95 -2.89
C GLY A 119 8.57 7.29 -4.39
N GLY A 120 9.54 6.77 -5.16
CA GLY A 120 9.60 6.95 -6.61
C GLY A 120 8.45 6.25 -7.33
N VAL A 121 8.20 4.97 -7.01
CA VAL A 121 7.10 4.19 -7.61
C VAL A 121 5.75 4.83 -7.31
N LEU A 122 5.49 5.22 -6.06
CA LEU A 122 4.20 5.82 -5.70
C LEU A 122 3.98 7.20 -6.31
N ARG A 123 5.03 8.02 -6.46
CA ARG A 123 4.92 9.29 -7.21
C ARG A 123 4.62 9.05 -8.68
N GLY A 124 5.28 8.07 -9.31
CA GLY A 124 4.95 7.68 -10.69
C GLY A 124 3.49 7.24 -10.83
N ALA A 125 2.98 6.48 -9.86
CA ALA A 125 1.57 6.11 -9.82
C ALA A 125 0.66 7.34 -9.62
N GLU A 126 0.99 8.24 -8.69
CA GLU A 126 0.28 9.48 -8.44
C GLU A 126 0.16 10.34 -9.71
N ASP A 127 1.28 10.60 -10.39
CA ASP A 127 1.33 11.38 -11.63
C ASP A 127 0.47 10.74 -12.74
N ARG A 128 0.50 9.42 -12.84
CA ARG A 128 -0.27 8.69 -13.86
C ARG A 128 -1.78 8.72 -13.59
N ILE A 129 -2.17 8.59 -12.33
CA ILE A 129 -3.58 8.51 -11.89
C ILE A 129 -4.21 9.91 -11.85
N PHE A 130 -3.51 10.89 -11.28
CA PHE A 130 -4.04 12.22 -11.00
C PHE A 130 -3.49 13.32 -11.91
N GLY A 131 -2.33 13.13 -12.54
CA GLY A 131 -1.65 14.14 -13.37
C GLY A 131 -2.20 14.31 -14.79
N LYS A 132 -3.24 13.55 -15.21
CA LYS A 132 -3.87 13.70 -16.54
C LYS A 132 -4.93 14.81 -16.65
N VAL A 133 -4.95 15.80 -15.75
CA VAL A 133 -5.80 16.99 -15.90
C VAL A 133 -4.93 18.18 -16.27
N GLY A 134 -4.61 18.30 -17.56
CA GLY A 134 -3.91 19.47 -18.10
C GLY A 134 -3.11 19.13 -19.34
N ASP A 135 -3.79 18.90 -20.46
CA ASP A 135 -3.29 19.19 -21.82
C ASP A 135 -4.37 18.78 -22.82
N GLY A 136 -5.27 19.69 -23.18
CA GLY A 136 -6.18 19.46 -24.31
C GLY A 136 -7.54 20.15 -24.27
N GLU A 137 -7.59 21.49 -24.24
CA GLU A 137 -8.62 22.21 -24.98
C GLU A 137 -7.92 23.13 -26.01
N PRO A 138 -7.98 22.81 -27.31
CA PRO A 138 -7.70 23.81 -28.34
C PRO A 138 -8.94 24.69 -28.50
N GLY A 139 -8.87 25.91 -27.99
CA GLY A 139 -9.70 27.02 -28.45
C GLY A 139 -9.21 27.58 -29.78
#